data_AF-A0A7C3FH87-F1
#
_entry.id   AF-A0A7C3FH87-F1
#
_cell.length_a   1.000
_cell.length_b   1.000
_cell.length_c   1.000
_cell.angle_alpha   90.00
_cell.angle_beta   90.00
_cell.angle_gamma   90.00
#
_symmetry.space_group_name_H-M   'P 1'
#
loop_
_entity.id
_entity.type
_entity.pdbx_description
1 polymer ?
#
loop_
_entity_poly.entity_id
_entity_poly.type
_entity_poly.pdbx_seq_one_letter_code
_entity_poly.pdbx_strand_id
1 'polypeptide(L)'
;MIRSLNTQDWRHKTLEMLDQRVRIITAGLGLNELRAILRGDPPTERPNPRYRVHTTSFLFHIRPRYYQKASTWFTHTFRLGFFSTFFFIVEVITGIILMVYYVPSSAEAYQSILRLESEVPFGSLLRDIHRLGAEGMVAFVALHMLRTYLTGSYKKERSFTWLTGVVLLLITLFLSFSGYLLPWDQLAYWAVTIGTSMADKAPLIGTELNLLLRGAPDIGADGLLRFYLLHVVFLPLAAILLISVHYYKVSREHGISLPARVEEGDLSPEEKKEATRRIDFIPELLTHEVFLVSLGLFILVVASATFYDAPLEHHSDPQRTPLDTEAPWYFLWLQGLLKLGDPVLMGVIVPTLFFALLFAVPYIDRNPHRLARKRPIAIFLGLVTVVVLAVLTYMGTPGYGIETPAATRIIQDLAPEEGIGPLRAIPFDQLVPGVYEVGKTDPQELPPELGRVFATFSERVSEAAAQGKLPEVQAVIVIEDWQADLRKVTPRILWTDPQSGERKTYERHIFLHRDRPRK
;
A
#
# COMPACT_ATOMS: atom_id res chain seq x y z
N MET A 1 5.77 41.67 55.48
CA MET A 1 5.42 42.29 54.18
C MET A 1 4.37 41.44 53.46
N ILE A 2 3.24 41.15 54.11
CA ILE A 2 2.10 40.39 53.55
C ILE A 2 0.87 41.24 53.87
N ARG A 3 0.57 42.23 53.02
CA ARG A 3 -0.66 43.03 53.09
C ARG A 3 -1.57 42.55 51.96
N SER A 4 -2.71 41.98 52.36
CA SER A 4 -3.96 41.75 51.60
C SER A 4 -3.82 41.53 50.09
N LEU A 5 -3.53 40.31 49.66
CA LEU A 5 -3.93 39.87 48.32
C LEU A 5 -5.44 39.70 48.34
N ASN A 6 -6.15 40.53 47.59
CA ASN A 6 -7.60 40.43 47.42
C ASN A 6 -7.92 39.10 46.70
N THR A 7 -9.13 38.54 46.88
CA THR A 7 -9.54 37.33 46.14
C THR A 7 -9.46 37.50 44.62
N GLN A 8 -9.59 38.75 44.14
CA GLN A 8 -9.34 39.14 42.75
C GLN A 8 -7.88 38.97 42.31
N ASP A 9 -6.89 39.26 43.17
CA ASP A 9 -5.47 39.09 42.84
C ASP A 9 -5.10 37.61 42.69
N TRP A 10 -5.69 36.75 43.54
CA TRP A 10 -5.53 35.31 43.42
C TRP A 10 -6.13 34.77 42.13
N ARG A 11 -7.32 35.24 41.73
CA ARG A 11 -7.93 34.89 40.44
C ARG A 11 -7.09 35.37 39.25
N HIS A 12 -6.52 36.57 39.33
CA HIS A 12 -5.69 37.10 38.26
C HIS A 12 -4.40 36.29 38.11
N LYS A 13 -3.68 36.03 39.22
CA LYS A 13 -2.47 35.20 39.21
C LYS A 13 -2.74 33.78 38.74
N THR A 14 -3.85 33.15 39.14
CA THR A 14 -4.18 31.80 38.65
C THR A 14 -4.47 31.79 37.16
N LEU A 15 -5.17 32.80 36.63
CA LEU A 15 -5.40 32.95 35.19
C LEU A 15 -4.10 33.19 34.41
N GLU A 16 -3.19 34.02 34.93
CA GLU A 16 -1.86 34.23 34.33
C GLU A 16 -1.02 32.95 34.33
N MET A 17 -0.99 32.22 35.44
CA MET A 17 -0.30 30.93 35.53
C MET A 17 -0.87 29.91 34.54
N LEU A 18 -2.21 29.82 34.43
CA LEU A 18 -2.88 28.94 33.47
C LEU A 18 -2.56 29.36 32.03
N ASP A 19 -2.62 30.65 31.72
CA ASP A 19 -2.27 31.18 30.39
C ASP A 19 -0.80 30.87 30.03
N GLN A 20 0.12 31.04 30.99
CA GLN A 20 1.53 30.71 30.79
C GLN A 20 1.73 29.21 30.52
N ARG A 21 1.04 28.33 31.26
CA ARG A 21 1.08 26.88 31.02
C ARG A 21 0.53 26.53 29.64
N VAL A 22 -0.59 27.13 29.25
CA VAL A 22 -1.19 26.92 27.93
C VAL A 22 -0.24 27.39 26.83
N ARG A 23 0.38 28.57 26.96
CA ARG A 23 1.38 29.06 26.00
C ARG A 23 2.58 28.14 25.86
N ILE A 24 3.02 27.50 26.95
CA ILE A 24 4.11 26.53 26.86
C ILE A 24 3.67 25.33 26.00
N ILE A 25 2.47 24.79 26.25
CA ILE A 25 1.95 23.61 25.55
C ILE A 25 1.65 23.91 24.08
N THR A 26 1.06 25.07 23.78
CA THR A 26 0.67 25.48 22.43
C THR A 26 1.80 26.17 21.67
N ALA A 27 3.01 26.20 22.25
CA ALA A 27 4.15 26.93 21.74
C ALA A 27 3.86 28.42 21.43
N GLY A 28 3.02 29.07 22.23
CA GLY A 28 2.89 30.54 22.25
C GLY A 28 1.46 31.08 22.16
N LEU A 29 0.45 30.24 21.94
CA LEU A 29 -0.96 30.66 21.94
C LEU A 29 -1.52 30.67 23.37
N GLY A 30 -1.99 31.83 23.82
CA GLY A 30 -2.68 31.95 25.11
C GLY A 30 -4.08 31.36 25.08
N LEU A 31 -4.70 31.24 26.26
CA LEU A 31 -6.09 30.77 26.42
C LEU A 31 -7.09 31.65 25.67
N ASN A 32 -6.90 32.97 25.72
CA ASN A 32 -7.76 33.92 25.02
C ASN A 32 -7.64 33.78 23.50
N GLU A 33 -6.42 33.53 23.01
CA GLU A 33 -6.18 33.34 21.57
C GLU A 33 -6.80 32.03 21.06
N LEU A 34 -6.72 30.94 21.83
CA LEU A 34 -7.40 29.69 21.49
C LEU A 34 -8.92 29.88 21.38
N ARG A 35 -9.52 30.62 22.33
CA ARG A 35 -10.96 30.94 22.29
C ARG A 35 -11.31 31.85 21.12
N ALA A 36 -10.45 32.80 20.76
CA ALA A 36 -10.64 33.66 19.59
C ALA A 36 -10.58 32.84 18.29
N ILE A 37 -9.61 31.93 18.17
CA ILE A 37 -9.52 30.98 17.05
C ILE A 37 -10.80 30.17 16.90
N LEU A 38 -11.33 29.59 17.98
CA LEU A 38 -12.55 28.77 17.94
C LEU A 38 -13.80 29.58 17.54
N ARG A 39 -13.83 30.88 17.83
CA ARG A 39 -14.93 31.79 17.46
C ARG A 39 -14.77 32.42 16.07
N GLY A 40 -13.62 32.25 15.43
CA GLY A 40 -13.30 32.94 14.17
C GLY A 40 -12.98 34.42 14.35
N ASP A 41 -12.61 34.83 15.57
CA ASP A 41 -12.27 36.21 15.89
C ASP A 41 -10.87 36.59 15.34
N PRO A 42 -10.61 37.89 15.08
CA PRO A 42 -9.26 38.36 14.76
C PRO A 42 -8.26 38.09 15.91
N PRO A 43 -6.94 38.11 15.63
CA PRO A 43 -5.92 37.85 16.66
C PRO A 43 -6.06 38.80 17.85
N THR A 44 -5.95 38.26 19.06
CA THR A 44 -6.17 39.01 20.31
C THR A 44 -4.96 39.85 20.74
N GLU A 45 -3.78 39.56 20.19
CA GLU A 45 -2.51 40.19 20.55
C GLU A 45 -1.75 40.70 19.32
N ARG A 46 -0.85 41.67 19.54
CA ARG A 46 0.12 42.15 18.54
C ARG A 46 1.55 42.04 19.10
N PRO A 47 2.53 41.52 18.34
CA PRO A 47 2.43 40.91 17.01
C PRO A 47 1.54 39.66 16.98
N ASN A 48 1.01 39.27 15.80
CA ASN A 48 0.05 38.17 15.67
C ASN A 48 0.59 36.88 16.34
N PRO A 49 -0.01 36.42 17.46
CA PRO A 49 0.48 35.28 18.23
C PRO A 49 0.44 33.98 17.41
N ARG A 50 -0.43 33.89 16.40
CA ARG A 50 -0.55 32.75 15.47
C ARG A 50 0.73 32.51 14.67
N TYR A 51 1.52 33.56 14.41
CA TYR A 51 2.81 33.42 13.71
C TYR A 51 3.98 33.09 14.64
N ARG A 52 3.86 33.40 15.94
CA ARG A 52 4.91 33.11 16.93
C ARG A 52 5.13 31.60 17.05
N VAL A 53 4.06 30.81 16.99
CA VAL A 53 4.09 29.34 17.03
C VAL A 53 5.06 28.74 16.02
N HIS A 54 5.16 29.31 14.82
CA HIS A 54 6.08 28.85 13.77
C HIS A 54 7.56 29.12 14.06
N THR A 55 7.87 29.95 15.06
CA THR A 55 9.25 30.25 15.48
C THR A 55 9.65 29.53 16.75
N THR A 56 8.69 29.21 17.61
CA THR A 56 8.91 28.63 18.95
C THR A 56 8.71 27.12 18.98
N SER A 57 7.93 26.54 18.05
CA SER A 57 7.72 25.10 17.95
C SER A 57 8.58 24.49 16.86
N PHE A 58 9.28 23.40 17.19
CA PHE A 58 9.98 22.57 16.22
C PHE A 58 9.03 22.05 15.13
N LEU A 59 7.86 21.54 15.52
CA LEU A 59 6.87 20.98 14.59
C LEU A 59 6.30 22.02 13.63
N PHE A 60 5.98 23.22 14.12
CA PHE A 60 5.45 24.28 13.26
C PHE A 60 6.55 25.05 12.51
N HIS A 61 7.83 24.86 12.86
CA HIS A 61 8.95 25.49 12.15
C HIS A 61 9.06 25.03 10.70
N ILE A 62 8.71 23.77 10.43
CA ILE A 62 8.73 23.18 9.08
C ILE A 62 7.44 23.47 8.29
N ARG A 63 6.44 24.12 8.90
CA ARG A 63 5.19 24.56 8.25
C ARG A 63 5.26 26.06 7.94
N PRO A 64 4.71 26.53 6.82
CA PRO A 64 4.67 27.95 6.52
C PRO A 64 3.60 28.65 7.36
N ARG A 65 3.79 29.95 7.56
CA ARG A 65 2.85 30.81 8.32
C ARG A 65 1.55 31.06 7.59
N TYR A 66 1.61 31.11 6.26
CA TYR A 66 0.48 31.36 5.37
C TYR A 66 0.67 30.63 4.04
N TYR A 67 -0.42 30.45 3.31
CA TYR A 67 -0.45 29.93 1.95
C TYR A 67 -1.18 30.90 1.03
N GLN A 68 -0.98 30.76 -0.28
CA GLN A 68 -1.87 31.40 -1.26
C GLN A 68 -3.15 30.55 -1.40
N LYS A 69 -4.32 31.19 -1.44
CA LYS A 69 -5.62 30.52 -1.46
C LYS A 69 -5.74 29.45 -2.55
N ALA A 70 -5.26 29.73 -3.76
CA ALA A 70 -5.35 28.77 -4.87
C ALA A 70 -4.41 27.56 -4.72
N SER A 71 -3.34 27.66 -3.93
CA SER A 71 -2.47 26.51 -3.66
C SER A 71 -3.15 25.42 -2.82
N THR A 72 -4.20 25.77 -2.07
CA THR A 72 -4.91 24.86 -1.16
C THR A 72 -6.22 24.32 -1.73
N TRP A 73 -6.56 24.67 -2.98
CA TRP A 73 -7.71 24.10 -3.68
C TRP A 73 -7.60 22.59 -3.75
N PHE A 74 -8.67 21.91 -3.35
CA PHE A 74 -8.72 20.45 -3.31
C PHE A 74 -8.45 19.86 -4.70
N THR A 75 -9.10 20.36 -5.75
CA THR A 75 -8.94 19.84 -7.13
C THR A 75 -7.55 20.07 -7.73
N HIS A 76 -6.77 21.00 -7.18
CA HIS A 76 -5.41 21.25 -7.65
C HIS A 76 -4.43 20.25 -7.03
N THR A 77 -4.57 19.99 -5.73
CA THR A 77 -3.58 19.17 -5.02
C THR A 77 -4.02 17.75 -4.71
N PHE A 78 -5.33 17.54 -4.66
CA PHE A 78 -6.04 16.42 -4.03
C PHE A 78 -5.54 16.09 -2.62
N ARG A 79 -4.81 17.04 -2.00
CA ARG A 79 -4.08 16.84 -0.75
C ARG A 79 -3.16 15.60 -0.75
N LEU A 80 -2.71 15.14 -1.92
CA LEU A 80 -1.97 13.87 -2.05
C LEU A 80 -0.67 13.83 -1.26
N GLY A 81 0.12 14.91 -1.27
CA GLY A 81 1.35 14.99 -0.47
C GLY A 81 1.10 15.04 1.05
N PHE A 82 -0.03 15.65 1.44
CA PHE A 82 -0.47 15.65 2.84
C PHE A 82 -0.88 14.23 3.26
N PHE A 83 -1.70 13.55 2.47
CA PHE A 83 -2.14 12.19 2.75
C PHE A 83 -0.98 11.18 2.72
N SER A 84 0.03 11.37 1.86
CA SER A 84 1.25 10.55 1.88
C SER A 84 1.97 10.62 3.23
N THR A 85 2.07 11.83 3.81
CA THR A 85 2.68 12.01 5.14
C THR A 85 1.76 11.54 6.27
N PHE A 86 0.45 11.70 6.11
CA PHE A 86 -0.55 11.14 7.03
C PHE A 86 -0.41 9.63 7.13
N PHE A 87 -0.38 8.91 6.00
CA PHE A 87 -0.18 7.46 6.02
C PHE A 87 1.17 7.09 6.61
N PHE A 88 2.26 7.79 6.25
CA PHE A 88 3.56 7.55 6.89
C PHE A 88 3.52 7.68 8.43
N ILE A 89 2.81 8.68 8.97
CA ILE A 89 2.66 8.85 10.41
C ILE A 89 1.82 7.70 11.01
N VAL A 90 0.74 7.29 10.33
CA VAL A 90 -0.05 6.12 10.74
C VAL A 90 0.83 4.89 10.79
N GLU A 91 1.58 4.60 9.73
CA GLU A 91 2.50 3.45 9.64
C GLU A 91 3.56 3.44 10.74
N VAL A 92 4.15 4.59 11.05
CA VAL A 92 5.13 4.70 12.14
C VAL A 92 4.47 4.38 13.49
N ILE A 93 3.28 4.94 13.76
CA ILE A 93 2.59 4.72 15.04
C ILE A 93 2.16 3.26 15.17
N THR A 94 1.49 2.71 14.16
CA THR A 94 1.01 1.32 14.19
C THR A 94 2.17 0.34 14.18
N GLY A 95 3.23 0.61 13.41
CA GLY A 95 4.44 -0.22 13.36
C GLY A 95 5.17 -0.28 14.69
N ILE A 96 5.31 0.84 15.42
CA ILE A 96 5.90 0.85 16.77
C ILE A 96 5.09 -0.02 17.73
N ILE A 97 3.76 0.01 17.66
CA ILE A 97 2.90 -0.81 18.52
C ILE A 97 3.03 -2.29 18.15
N LEU A 98 2.97 -2.63 16.85
CA LEU A 98 3.13 -4.00 16.35
C LEU A 98 4.49 -4.60 16.74
N MET A 99 5.55 -3.78 16.76
CA MET A 99 6.89 -4.17 17.16
C MET A 99 6.96 -4.76 18.58
N VAL A 100 6.08 -4.34 19.49
CA VAL A 100 6.02 -4.86 20.87
C VAL A 100 5.60 -6.34 20.91
N TYR A 101 4.82 -6.79 19.92
CA TYR A 101 4.25 -8.14 19.86
C TYR A 101 4.94 -9.06 18.86
N TYR A 102 5.65 -8.50 17.89
CA TYR A 102 6.29 -9.25 16.81
C TYR A 102 7.64 -9.86 17.24
N VAL A 103 7.90 -11.11 16.84
CA VAL A 103 9.18 -11.80 17.07
C VAL A 103 9.93 -11.99 15.75
N PRO A 104 11.07 -11.30 15.51
CA PRO A 104 11.82 -11.37 14.25
C PRO A 104 12.68 -12.64 14.14
N SER A 105 12.05 -13.82 14.22
CA SER A 105 12.70 -15.14 14.09
C SER A 105 11.90 -16.01 13.13
N SER A 106 12.56 -16.70 12.21
CA SER A 106 11.87 -17.55 11.22
C SER A 106 11.08 -18.70 11.85
N ALA A 107 11.37 -19.07 13.11
CA ALA A 107 10.62 -20.08 13.85
C ALA A 107 9.34 -19.54 14.51
N GLU A 108 9.29 -18.24 14.81
CA GLU A 108 8.25 -17.64 15.66
C GLU A 108 7.50 -16.47 14.99
N ALA A 109 8.00 -15.92 13.89
CA ALA A 109 7.45 -14.73 13.24
C ALA A 109 5.97 -14.92 12.89
N TYR A 110 5.66 -15.97 12.15
CA TYR A 110 4.28 -16.31 11.80
C TYR A 110 3.40 -16.56 13.03
N GLN A 111 3.90 -17.29 14.03
CA GLN A 111 3.17 -17.55 15.27
C GLN A 111 2.93 -16.29 16.10
N SER A 112 3.85 -15.32 16.05
CA SER A 112 3.67 -14.02 16.69
C SER A 112 2.55 -13.21 16.03
N ILE A 113 2.36 -13.33 14.71
CA ILE A 113 1.21 -12.75 14.01
C ILE A 113 -0.10 -13.44 14.41
N LEU A 114 -0.12 -14.77 14.48
CA LEU A 114 -1.32 -15.50 14.93
C LEU A 114 -1.72 -15.12 16.36
N ARG A 115 -0.75 -14.99 17.28
CA ARG A 115 -1.01 -14.50 18.64
C ARG A 115 -1.47 -13.04 18.65
N LEU A 116 -0.89 -12.18 17.82
CA LEU A 116 -1.35 -10.80 17.67
C LEU A 116 -2.84 -10.76 17.28
N GLU A 117 -3.27 -11.58 16.32
CA GLU A 117 -4.67 -11.57 15.86
C GLU A 117 -5.65 -12.18 16.85
N SER A 118 -5.23 -13.20 17.59
CA SER A 118 -6.13 -13.99 18.45
C SER A 118 -6.10 -13.61 19.93
N GLU A 119 -4.97 -13.14 20.46
CA GLU A 119 -4.75 -12.92 21.89
C GLU A 119 -4.68 -11.44 22.27
N VAL A 120 -4.25 -10.56 21.36
CA VAL A 120 -4.07 -9.12 21.64
C VAL A 120 -5.38 -8.37 21.38
N PRO A 121 -5.91 -7.60 22.35
CA PRO A 121 -7.10 -6.77 22.12
C PRO A 121 -6.88 -5.79 20.96
N PHE A 122 -7.77 -5.84 19.97
CA PHE A 122 -7.65 -5.08 18.72
C PHE A 122 -6.38 -5.36 17.88
N GLY A 123 -5.70 -6.49 18.12
CA GLY A 123 -4.48 -6.82 17.40
C GLY A 123 -4.68 -7.06 15.90
N SER A 124 -5.77 -7.74 15.52
CA SER A 124 -6.17 -7.87 14.11
C SER A 124 -6.43 -6.50 13.47
N LEU A 125 -7.28 -5.68 14.09
CA LEU A 125 -7.58 -4.32 13.61
C LEU A 125 -6.30 -3.46 13.45
N LEU A 126 -5.36 -3.56 14.39
CA LEU A 126 -4.09 -2.83 14.30
C LEU A 126 -3.25 -3.30 13.11
N ARG A 127 -3.18 -4.62 12.88
CA ARG A 127 -2.52 -5.21 11.71
C ARG A 127 -3.20 -4.78 10.42
N ASP A 128 -4.52 -4.76 10.37
CA ASP A 128 -5.30 -4.34 9.22
C ASP A 128 -5.08 -2.86 8.88
N ILE A 129 -5.07 -1.98 9.90
CA ILE A 129 -4.77 -0.56 9.73
C ILE A 129 -3.35 -0.36 9.19
N HIS A 130 -2.35 -1.09 9.70
CA HIS A 130 -0.97 -1.00 9.21
C HIS A 130 -0.86 -1.52 7.76
N ARG A 131 -1.47 -2.67 7.46
CA ARG A 131 -1.44 -3.23 6.10
C ARG A 131 -2.15 -2.31 5.11
N LEU A 132 -3.37 -1.87 5.40
CA LEU A 132 -4.15 -0.98 4.55
C LEU A 132 -3.55 0.43 4.47
N GLY A 133 -2.94 0.91 5.55
CA GLY A 133 -2.23 2.17 5.61
C GLY A 133 -0.99 2.17 4.71
N ALA A 134 -0.23 1.07 4.67
CA ALA A 134 0.87 0.87 3.73
C ALA A 134 0.38 0.90 2.26
N GLU A 135 -0.72 0.21 1.94
CA GLU A 135 -1.32 0.23 0.60
C GLU A 135 -1.77 1.65 0.20
N GLY A 136 -2.41 2.36 1.14
CA GLY A 136 -2.77 3.76 1.01
C GLY A 136 -1.55 4.65 0.77
N MET A 137 -0.46 4.47 1.51
CA MET A 137 0.76 5.25 1.34
C MET A 137 1.31 5.11 -0.08
N VAL A 138 1.46 3.88 -0.58
CA VAL A 138 1.96 3.62 -1.94
C VAL A 138 1.06 4.28 -2.99
N ALA A 139 -0.25 4.09 -2.88
CA ALA A 139 -1.22 4.67 -3.81
C ALA A 139 -1.17 6.21 -3.82
N PHE A 140 -1.15 6.85 -2.65
CA PHE A 140 -1.14 8.31 -2.54
C PHE A 140 0.19 8.92 -2.99
N VAL A 141 1.32 8.27 -2.73
CA VAL A 141 2.63 8.69 -3.24
C VAL A 141 2.69 8.57 -4.76
N ALA A 142 2.23 7.45 -5.33
CA ALA A 142 2.18 7.26 -6.79
C ALA A 142 1.29 8.31 -7.48
N LEU A 143 0.08 8.55 -6.94
CA LEU A 143 -0.81 9.61 -7.41
C LEU A 143 -0.21 11.00 -7.24
N HIS A 144 0.53 11.24 -6.15
CA HIS A 144 1.23 12.51 -5.94
C HIS A 144 2.29 12.75 -7.04
N MET A 145 3.07 11.73 -7.36
CA MET A 145 4.07 11.77 -8.44
C MET A 145 3.40 12.01 -9.80
N LEU A 146 2.33 11.26 -10.12
CA LEU A 146 1.60 11.44 -11.38
C LEU A 146 1.02 12.85 -11.50
N ARG A 147 0.33 13.33 -10.46
CA ARG A 147 -0.28 14.67 -10.47
C ARG A 147 0.79 15.74 -10.64
N THR A 148 1.89 15.67 -9.90
CA THR A 148 2.97 16.68 -9.97
C THR A 148 3.65 16.70 -11.33
N TYR A 149 3.76 15.54 -12.00
CA TYR A 149 4.20 15.44 -13.39
C TYR A 149 3.23 16.13 -14.36
N LEU A 150 1.95 15.72 -14.32
CA LEU A 150 0.91 16.23 -15.23
C LEU A 150 0.69 17.75 -15.06
N THR A 151 0.73 18.27 -13.83
CA THR A 151 0.60 19.71 -13.56
C THR A 151 1.90 20.50 -13.74
N GLY A 152 3.01 19.84 -14.09
CA GLY A 152 4.31 20.46 -14.27
C GLY A 152 4.79 21.17 -13.00
N SER A 153 4.44 20.64 -11.82
CA SER A 153 4.76 21.26 -10.53
C SER A 153 6.24 21.16 -10.18
N TYR A 154 6.98 20.24 -10.81
CA TYR A 154 8.43 20.10 -10.69
C TYR A 154 9.24 21.20 -11.41
N LYS A 155 8.60 21.98 -12.28
CA LYS A 155 9.28 23.01 -13.06
C LYS A 155 9.72 24.21 -12.20
N LYS A 156 10.56 25.07 -12.81
CA LYS A 156 11.16 26.26 -12.18
C LYS A 156 12.10 25.82 -11.06
N GLU A 157 12.07 26.50 -9.92
CA GLU A 157 12.96 26.26 -8.78
C GLU A 157 12.68 24.94 -8.04
N ARG A 158 11.62 24.20 -8.40
CA ARG A 158 11.17 22.98 -7.71
C ARG A 158 11.78 21.68 -8.27
N SER A 159 12.80 21.76 -9.11
CA SER A 159 13.48 20.59 -9.68
C SER A 159 14.11 19.71 -8.59
N PHE A 160 14.72 20.33 -7.58
CA PHE A 160 15.27 19.61 -6.42
C PHE A 160 14.16 19.00 -5.53
N THR A 161 13.03 19.69 -5.37
CA THR A 161 11.86 19.11 -4.67
C THR A 161 11.34 17.87 -5.39
N TRP A 162 11.34 17.85 -6.73
CA TRP A 162 11.01 16.65 -7.48
C TRP A 162 12.02 15.52 -7.26
N LEU A 163 13.33 15.82 -7.30
CA LEU A 163 14.38 14.85 -7.00
C LEU A 163 14.16 14.16 -5.64
N THR A 164 13.92 14.95 -4.58
CA THR A 164 13.59 14.39 -3.25
C THR A 164 12.29 13.57 -3.27
N GLY A 165 11.29 13.97 -4.06
CA GLY A 165 10.06 13.19 -4.26
C GLY A 165 10.29 11.83 -4.92
N VAL A 166 11.16 11.75 -5.93
CA VAL A 166 11.53 10.47 -6.57
C VAL A 166 12.27 9.57 -5.58
N VAL A 167 13.18 10.11 -4.76
CA VAL A 167 13.83 9.29 -3.71
C VAL A 167 12.81 8.82 -2.66
N LEU A 168 11.86 9.67 -2.26
CA LEU A 168 10.78 9.29 -1.34
C LEU A 168 9.83 8.23 -1.93
N LEU A 169 9.58 8.26 -3.24
CA LEU A 169 8.87 7.17 -3.94
C LEU A 169 9.63 5.85 -3.78
N LEU A 170 10.94 5.84 -4.04
CA LEU A 170 11.76 4.63 -3.87
C LEU A 170 11.75 4.15 -2.42
N ILE A 171 11.92 5.04 -1.44
CA ILE A 171 11.86 4.67 -0.01
C ILE A 171 10.49 4.10 0.35
N THR A 172 9.39 4.67 -0.16
CA THR A 172 8.04 4.14 0.06
C THR A 172 7.88 2.72 -0.49
N LEU A 173 8.39 2.46 -1.71
CA LEU A 173 8.36 1.14 -2.32
C LEU A 173 9.21 0.13 -1.52
N PHE A 174 10.40 0.53 -1.07
CA PHE A 174 11.26 -0.31 -0.24
C PHE A 174 10.68 -0.56 1.16
N LEU A 175 10.02 0.44 1.78
CA LEU A 175 9.33 0.27 3.06
C LEU A 175 8.25 -0.80 2.95
N SER A 176 7.42 -0.71 1.91
CA SER A 176 6.35 -1.67 1.67
C SER A 176 6.92 -3.06 1.36
N PHE A 177 7.93 -3.16 0.49
CA PHE A 177 8.60 -4.42 0.17
C PHE A 177 9.25 -5.08 1.39
N SER A 178 9.98 -4.31 2.21
CA SER A 178 10.70 -4.88 3.35
C SER A 178 9.75 -5.32 4.47
N GLY A 179 8.64 -4.59 4.65
CA GLY A 179 7.59 -4.96 5.60
C GLY A 179 6.76 -6.16 5.16
N TYR A 180 6.61 -6.36 3.84
CA TYR A 180 5.85 -7.46 3.26
C TYR A 180 6.38 -8.83 3.69
N LEU A 181 7.69 -8.98 3.92
CA LEU A 181 8.31 -10.25 4.37
C LEU A 181 7.95 -10.64 5.81
N LEU A 182 7.62 -9.68 6.66
CA LEU A 182 7.59 -9.87 8.13
C LEU A 182 6.52 -10.84 8.63
N PRO A 183 5.33 -10.98 8.01
CA PRO A 183 4.38 -12.02 8.40
C PRO A 183 4.92 -13.46 8.24
N TRP A 184 5.93 -13.67 7.40
CA TRP A 184 6.57 -14.95 7.15
C TRP A 184 5.62 -16.04 6.60
N ASP A 185 4.62 -15.62 5.84
CA ASP A 185 3.70 -16.49 5.11
C ASP A 185 4.22 -16.84 3.70
N GLN A 186 3.53 -17.75 3.02
CA GLN A 186 3.93 -18.27 1.71
C GLN A 186 4.09 -17.19 0.63
N LEU A 187 3.05 -16.39 0.38
CA LEU A 187 3.11 -15.32 -0.61
C LEU A 187 4.21 -14.29 -0.30
N ALA A 188 4.34 -13.84 0.96
CA ALA A 188 5.39 -12.91 1.34
C ALA A 188 6.79 -13.46 1.10
N TYR A 189 7.05 -14.69 1.57
CA TYR A 189 8.35 -15.34 1.45
C TYR A 189 8.77 -15.49 -0.01
N TRP A 190 7.88 -16.00 -0.86
CA TRP A 190 8.20 -16.26 -2.26
C TRP A 190 8.23 -14.98 -3.11
N ALA A 191 7.34 -14.01 -2.87
CA ALA A 191 7.39 -12.73 -3.56
C ALA A 191 8.71 -11.99 -3.31
N VAL A 192 9.18 -11.98 -2.05
CA VAL A 192 10.46 -11.34 -1.70
C VAL A 192 11.66 -12.16 -2.17
N THR A 193 11.57 -13.49 -2.17
CA THR A 193 12.59 -14.37 -2.76
C THR A 193 12.75 -14.06 -4.26
N ILE A 194 11.66 -14.00 -5.01
CA ILE A 194 11.68 -13.63 -6.44
C ILE A 194 12.26 -12.22 -6.61
N GLY A 195 11.77 -11.23 -5.86
CA GLY A 195 12.23 -9.84 -5.96
C GLY A 195 13.73 -9.68 -5.65
N THR A 196 14.24 -10.35 -4.62
CA THR A 196 15.67 -10.31 -4.30
C THR A 196 16.51 -11.09 -5.32
N SER A 197 16.01 -12.19 -5.89
CA SER A 197 16.70 -12.94 -6.95
C SER A 197 16.96 -12.08 -8.19
N MET A 198 16.12 -11.07 -8.43
CA MET A 198 16.37 -10.09 -9.50
C MET A 198 17.58 -9.20 -9.20
N ALA A 199 17.82 -8.85 -7.94
CA ALA A 199 18.97 -8.03 -7.56
C ALA A 199 20.30 -8.74 -7.85
N ASP A 200 20.35 -10.08 -7.78
CA ASP A 200 21.52 -10.87 -8.17
C ASP A 200 21.89 -10.69 -9.66
N LYS A 201 20.89 -10.37 -10.50
CA LYS A 201 21.10 -10.11 -11.93
C LYS A 201 21.69 -8.74 -12.23
N ALA A 202 21.86 -7.87 -11.22
CA ALA A 202 22.47 -6.57 -11.42
C ALA A 202 23.98 -6.70 -11.71
N PRO A 203 24.50 -6.02 -12.75
CA PRO A 203 25.92 -6.11 -13.08
C PRO A 203 26.78 -5.54 -11.95
N LEU A 204 28.00 -6.06 -11.82
CA LEU A 204 29.08 -5.64 -10.92
C LEU A 204 28.90 -5.95 -9.43
N ILE A 205 27.72 -5.74 -8.86
CA ILE A 205 27.49 -5.81 -7.40
C ILE A 205 26.27 -6.64 -6.99
N GLY A 206 25.59 -7.28 -7.95
CA GLY A 206 24.30 -7.94 -7.72
C GLY A 206 24.39 -9.08 -6.71
N THR A 207 25.37 -9.95 -6.86
CA THR A 207 25.57 -11.12 -5.98
C THR A 207 25.93 -10.70 -4.56
N GLU A 208 26.84 -9.74 -4.39
CA GLU A 208 27.23 -9.21 -3.08
C GLU A 208 26.06 -8.50 -2.40
N LEU A 209 25.28 -7.71 -3.14
CA LEU A 209 24.09 -7.05 -2.63
C LEU A 209 23.02 -8.07 -2.21
N ASN A 210 22.81 -9.11 -3.02
CA ASN A 210 21.85 -10.18 -2.72
C ASN A 210 22.24 -10.93 -1.45
N LEU A 211 23.50 -11.36 -1.31
CA LEU A 211 24.02 -12.01 -0.10
C LEU A 211 23.96 -11.08 1.12
N LEU A 212 24.18 -9.78 0.95
CA LEU A 212 24.02 -8.80 2.02
C LEU A 212 22.55 -8.64 2.42
N LEU A 213 21.60 -8.70 1.50
CA LEU A 213 20.18 -8.60 1.83
C LEU A 213 19.64 -9.88 2.47
N ARG A 214 19.99 -11.04 1.91
CA ARG A 214 19.47 -12.35 2.34
C ARG A 214 20.20 -12.93 3.55
N GLY A 215 21.46 -12.57 3.74
CA GLY A 215 22.32 -13.17 4.77
C GLY A 215 22.80 -14.60 4.48
N ALA A 216 22.26 -15.23 3.45
CA ALA A 216 22.60 -16.55 2.96
C ALA A 216 22.23 -16.62 1.46
N PRO A 217 22.53 -17.72 0.75
CA PRO A 217 22.07 -17.92 -0.64
C PRO A 217 20.54 -17.80 -0.77
N ASP A 218 19.82 -18.33 0.21
CA ASP A 218 18.37 -18.28 0.30
C ASP A 218 17.91 -17.41 1.47
N ILE A 219 16.68 -16.92 1.41
CA ILE A 219 16.09 -16.14 2.51
C ILE A 219 15.79 -17.10 3.67
N GLY A 220 16.41 -16.83 4.82
CA GLY A 220 16.21 -17.55 6.08
C GLY A 220 16.18 -16.61 7.27
N ALA A 221 16.60 -17.09 8.45
CA ALA A 221 16.59 -16.31 9.69
C ALA A 221 17.36 -14.97 9.59
N ASP A 222 18.55 -14.98 9.01
CA ASP A 222 19.37 -13.78 8.85
C ASP A 222 18.72 -12.77 7.90
N GLY A 223 18.10 -13.24 6.82
CA GLY A 223 17.37 -12.42 5.86
C GLY A 223 16.19 -11.74 6.52
N LEU A 224 15.38 -12.49 7.27
CA LEU A 224 14.25 -11.94 8.02
C LEU A 224 14.69 -10.84 8.99
N LEU A 225 15.76 -11.08 9.77
CA LEU A 225 16.26 -10.10 10.73
C LEU A 225 16.76 -8.82 10.04
N ARG A 226 17.44 -8.93 8.89
CA ARG A 226 17.93 -7.78 8.12
C ARG A 226 16.77 -6.98 7.53
N PHE A 227 15.77 -7.65 6.98
CA PHE A 227 14.54 -7.01 6.46
C PHE A 227 13.76 -6.31 7.57
N TYR A 228 13.65 -6.93 8.74
CA TYR A 228 13.06 -6.31 9.93
C TYR A 228 13.80 -5.03 10.33
N LEU A 229 15.14 -5.08 10.44
CA LEU A 229 15.95 -3.91 10.77
C LEU A 229 15.84 -2.80 9.72
N LEU A 230 15.81 -3.17 8.44
CA LEU A 230 15.62 -2.26 7.31
C LEU A 230 14.26 -1.55 7.40
N HIS A 231 13.20 -2.32 7.64
CA HIS A 231 11.82 -1.83 7.68
C HIS A 231 11.52 -0.97 8.90
N VAL A 232 12.02 -1.35 10.09
CA VAL A 232 11.65 -0.72 11.35
C VAL A 232 12.55 0.47 11.70
N VAL A 233 13.83 0.44 11.30
CA VAL A 233 14.81 1.46 11.70
C VAL A 233 15.31 2.25 10.51
N PHE A 234 16.01 1.61 9.57
CA PHE A 234 16.77 2.36 8.57
C PHE A 234 15.88 3.14 7.59
N LEU A 235 14.87 2.49 7.01
CA LEU A 235 13.99 3.13 6.04
C LEU A 235 13.08 4.20 6.66
N PRO A 236 12.45 4.01 7.85
CA PRO A 236 11.67 5.06 8.49
C PRO A 236 12.52 6.27 8.85
N LEU A 237 13.75 6.09 9.35
CA LEU A 237 14.66 7.21 9.63
C LEU A 237 15.08 7.96 8.36
N ALA A 238 15.38 7.23 7.28
CA ALA A 238 15.67 7.84 5.98
C ALA A 238 14.46 8.61 5.44
N ALA A 239 13.25 8.04 5.58
CA ALA A 239 12.00 8.70 5.21
C ALA A 239 11.77 9.98 6.04
N ILE A 240 11.94 9.94 7.37
CA ILE A 240 11.80 11.13 8.24
C ILE A 240 12.75 12.24 7.80
N LEU A 241 14.02 11.90 7.52
CA LEU A 241 15.01 12.87 7.06
C LEU A 241 14.60 13.50 5.73
N LEU A 242 14.25 12.69 4.72
CA LEU A 242 13.91 13.21 3.41
C LEU A 242 12.55 13.89 3.36
N ILE A 243 11.56 13.44 4.12
CA ILE A 243 10.28 14.15 4.29
C ILE A 243 10.55 15.53 4.89
N SER A 244 11.43 15.63 5.89
CA SER A 244 11.81 16.91 6.49
C SER A 244 12.45 17.85 5.48
N VAL A 245 13.39 17.36 4.66
CA VAL A 245 14.01 18.15 3.57
C VAL A 245 12.96 18.55 2.51
N HIS A 246 12.11 17.62 2.09
CA HIS A 246 11.08 17.83 1.10
C HIS A 246 10.06 18.88 1.57
N TYR A 247 9.55 18.75 2.80
CA TYR A 247 8.64 19.73 3.42
C TYR A 247 9.30 21.07 3.63
N TYR A 248 10.58 21.13 4.01
CA TYR A 248 11.30 22.39 4.13
C TYR A 248 11.33 23.14 2.79
N LYS A 249 11.67 22.45 1.69
CA LYS A 249 11.67 23.07 0.34
C LYS A 249 10.28 23.53 -0.10
N VAL A 250 9.25 22.74 0.18
CA VAL A 250 7.86 23.10 -0.16
C VAL A 250 7.34 24.25 0.71
N SER A 251 7.65 24.25 2.01
CA SER A 251 7.06 25.19 2.97
C SER A 251 7.84 26.50 3.07
N ARG A 252 9.17 26.47 2.99
CA ARG A 252 10.01 27.64 3.28
C ARG A 252 10.58 28.32 2.04
N GLU A 253 10.94 27.56 1.01
CA GLU A 253 11.61 28.12 -0.16
C GLU A 253 10.63 28.44 -1.30
N HIS A 254 9.92 27.44 -1.84
CA HIS A 254 9.22 27.61 -3.12
C HIS A 254 7.69 27.64 -3.03
N GLY A 255 7.13 27.29 -1.87
CA GLY A 255 5.68 27.15 -1.70
C GLY A 255 5.09 25.96 -2.47
N ILE A 256 3.85 25.61 -2.14
CA ILE A 256 3.03 24.75 -3.00
C ILE A 256 2.77 25.49 -4.31
N SER A 257 3.10 24.85 -5.44
CA SER A 257 2.86 25.44 -6.76
C SER A 257 1.39 25.83 -6.92
N LEU A 258 1.09 26.99 -7.51
CA LEU A 258 -0.28 27.36 -7.84
C LEU A 258 -0.82 26.52 -9.01
N PRO A 259 -2.15 26.44 -9.18
CA PRO A 259 -2.76 25.91 -10.40
C PRO A 259 -2.20 26.64 -11.63
N ALA A 260 -1.86 25.91 -12.69
CA ALA A 260 -1.26 26.51 -13.89
C ALA A 260 -2.15 27.60 -14.52
N ARG A 261 -3.49 27.46 -14.41
CA ARG A 261 -4.44 28.50 -14.85
C ARG A 261 -4.30 29.84 -14.10
N VAL A 262 -3.82 29.82 -12.85
CA VAL A 262 -3.62 31.03 -12.04
C VAL A 262 -2.29 31.69 -12.35
N GLU A 263 -1.26 30.91 -12.67
CA GLU A 263 0.06 31.44 -13.03
C GLU A 263 0.13 31.94 -14.48
N GLU A 264 -0.44 31.19 -15.42
CA GLU A 264 -0.21 31.34 -16.87
C GLU A 264 -1.51 31.49 -17.68
N GLY A 265 -2.67 31.39 -17.05
CA GLY A 265 -3.96 31.51 -17.73
C GLY A 265 -4.49 32.94 -17.77
N ASP A 266 -5.51 33.14 -18.61
CA ASP A 266 -6.18 34.43 -18.81
C ASP A 266 -7.26 34.63 -17.75
N LEU A 267 -6.84 35.02 -16.53
CA LEU A 267 -7.73 35.43 -15.44
C LEU A 267 -7.82 36.95 -15.37
N SER A 268 -8.99 37.45 -14.97
CA SER A 268 -9.12 38.88 -14.63
C SER A 268 -8.19 39.25 -13.45
N PRO A 269 -7.77 40.52 -13.33
CA PRO A 269 -6.94 40.97 -12.22
C PRO A 269 -7.55 40.69 -10.83
N GLU A 270 -8.88 40.78 -10.71
CA GLU A 270 -9.61 40.52 -9.47
C GLU A 270 -9.57 39.04 -9.08
N GLU A 271 -9.83 38.14 -10.04
CA GLU A 271 -9.74 36.69 -9.82
C GLU A 271 -8.33 36.27 -9.42
N LYS A 272 -7.30 36.83 -10.08
CA LYS A 272 -5.90 36.55 -9.74
C LYS A 272 -5.55 37.05 -8.34
N LYS A 273 -6.04 38.23 -7.96
CA LYS A 273 -5.85 38.78 -6.60
C LYS A 273 -6.51 37.89 -5.55
N GLU A 274 -7.73 37.43 -5.78
CA GLU A 274 -8.43 36.54 -4.83
C GLU A 274 -7.77 35.15 -4.77
N ALA A 275 -7.32 34.60 -5.90
CA ALA A 275 -6.60 33.33 -5.97
C ALA A 275 -5.24 33.37 -5.25
N THR A 276 -4.56 34.52 -5.29
CA THR A 276 -3.24 34.72 -4.67
C THR A 276 -3.30 35.33 -3.27
N ARG A 277 -4.52 35.61 -2.77
CA ARG A 277 -4.73 36.10 -1.40
C ARG A 277 -4.10 35.14 -0.39
N ARG A 278 -3.45 35.72 0.63
CA ARG A 278 -2.86 34.96 1.72
C ARG A 278 -3.97 34.45 2.65
N ILE A 279 -3.87 33.18 3.02
CA ILE A 279 -4.64 32.53 4.07
C ILE A 279 -3.66 32.06 5.13
N ASP A 280 -3.98 32.29 6.40
CA ASP A 280 -3.10 31.91 7.50
C ASP A 280 -3.15 30.40 7.72
N PHE A 281 -2.03 29.85 8.18
CA PHE A 281 -1.99 28.44 8.54
C PHE A 281 -2.87 28.17 9.77
N ILE A 282 -2.73 29.02 10.80
CA ILE A 282 -3.59 28.99 11.98
C ILE A 282 -4.56 30.18 11.91
N PRO A 283 -5.88 29.97 11.99
CA PRO A 283 -6.57 28.69 12.17
C PRO A 283 -6.97 28.01 10.86
N GLU A 284 -7.02 28.74 9.73
CA GLU A 284 -7.77 28.29 8.55
C GLU A 284 -7.30 26.94 8.01
N LEU A 285 -5.99 26.79 7.75
CA LEU A 285 -5.49 25.54 7.17
C LEU A 285 -5.38 24.42 8.20
N LEU A 286 -4.95 24.74 9.43
CA LEU A 286 -4.77 23.76 10.49
C LEU A 286 -6.10 23.07 10.86
N THR A 287 -7.19 23.84 10.99
CA THR A 287 -8.52 23.26 11.28
C THR A 287 -8.97 22.31 10.17
N HIS A 288 -8.73 22.68 8.91
CA HIS A 288 -9.04 21.81 7.77
C HIS A 288 -8.16 20.55 7.74
N GLU A 289 -6.85 20.67 8.04
CA GLU A 289 -5.95 19.50 8.14
C GLU A 289 -6.36 18.57 9.29
N VAL A 290 -6.72 19.10 10.46
CA VAL A 290 -7.25 18.30 11.59
C VAL A 290 -8.53 17.58 11.20
N PHE A 291 -9.46 18.26 10.53
CA PHE A 291 -10.67 17.62 10.00
C PHE A 291 -10.33 16.47 9.04
N LEU A 292 -9.41 16.67 8.10
CA LEU A 292 -8.99 15.63 7.16
C LEU A 292 -8.28 14.45 7.84
N VAL A 293 -7.47 14.70 8.88
CA VAL A 293 -6.86 13.62 9.68
C VAL A 293 -7.93 12.82 10.40
N SER A 294 -8.87 13.48 11.08
CA SER A 294 -9.96 12.81 11.79
C SER A 294 -10.83 11.99 10.83
N LEU A 295 -11.17 12.55 9.67
CA LEU A 295 -11.93 11.84 8.64
C LEU A 295 -11.13 10.67 8.05
N GLY A 296 -9.85 10.86 7.76
CA GLY A 296 -8.96 9.82 7.23
C GLY A 296 -8.79 8.66 8.20
N LEU A 297 -8.54 8.95 9.48
CA LEU A 297 -8.48 7.93 10.55
C LEU A 297 -9.81 7.21 10.71
N PHE A 298 -10.93 7.95 10.71
CA PHE A 298 -12.26 7.36 10.81
C PHE A 298 -12.53 6.39 9.64
N ILE A 299 -12.24 6.81 8.41
CA ILE A 299 -12.39 5.96 7.22
C ILE A 299 -11.48 4.73 7.32
N LEU A 300 -10.21 4.91 7.71
CA LEU A 300 -9.25 3.83 7.81
C LEU A 300 -9.66 2.79 8.85
N VAL A 301 -10.12 3.23 10.03
CA VAL A 301 -10.61 2.35 11.10
C VAL A 301 -11.89 1.64 10.67
N VAL A 302 -12.86 2.33 10.08
CA VAL A 302 -14.11 1.70 9.61
C VAL A 302 -13.81 0.70 8.51
N ALA A 303 -12.97 1.05 7.53
CA ALA A 303 -12.59 0.15 6.44
C ALA A 303 -11.92 -1.12 6.98
N SER A 304 -10.96 -0.97 7.90
CA SER A 304 -10.25 -2.10 8.52
C SER A 304 -11.16 -2.93 9.42
N ALA A 305 -12.15 -2.32 10.09
CA ALA A 305 -13.05 -3.05 10.98
C ALA A 305 -14.18 -3.80 10.25
N THR A 306 -14.49 -3.47 8.99
CA THR A 306 -15.70 -4.01 8.31
C THR A 306 -15.48 -4.54 6.90
N PHE A 307 -14.48 -4.06 6.17
CA PHE A 307 -14.32 -4.33 4.73
C PHE A 307 -12.96 -4.89 4.34
N TYR A 308 -11.97 -4.84 5.23
CA TYR A 308 -10.60 -5.20 4.91
C TYR A 308 -10.02 -6.06 6.01
N ASP A 309 -9.66 -7.29 5.64
CA ASP A 309 -8.90 -8.22 6.46
C ASP A 309 -7.53 -8.38 5.78
N ALA A 310 -6.45 -8.07 6.49
CA ALA A 310 -5.10 -8.19 5.95
C ALA A 310 -4.82 -9.67 5.63
N PRO A 311 -4.47 -10.01 4.38
CA PRO A 311 -4.23 -11.40 4.01
C PRO A 311 -3.10 -12.01 4.87
N LEU A 312 -3.31 -13.23 5.35
CA LEU A 312 -2.30 -14.05 6.00
C LEU A 312 -2.41 -15.46 5.44
N GLU A 313 -1.42 -15.84 4.63
CA GLU A 313 -1.36 -17.18 4.05
C GLU A 313 -0.81 -18.20 5.04
N HIS A 314 -0.65 -19.46 4.62
CA HIS A 314 -0.02 -20.45 5.50
C HIS A 314 1.45 -20.07 5.78
N HIS A 315 1.97 -20.62 6.89
CA HIS A 315 3.38 -20.51 7.24
C HIS A 315 4.26 -20.87 6.03
N SER A 316 5.28 -20.05 5.75
CA SER A 316 6.18 -20.29 4.62
C SER A 316 6.82 -21.68 4.66
N ASP A 317 6.91 -22.30 3.48
CA ASP A 317 7.63 -23.54 3.21
C ASP A 317 8.64 -23.27 2.08
N PRO A 318 9.94 -23.13 2.42
CA PRO A 318 10.99 -22.91 1.42
C PRO A 318 11.14 -24.02 0.39
N GLN A 319 10.56 -25.20 0.63
CA GLN A 319 10.63 -26.34 -0.30
C GLN A 319 9.44 -26.39 -1.27
N ARG A 320 8.43 -25.54 -1.06
CA ARG A 320 7.21 -25.54 -1.88
C ARG A 320 6.79 -24.12 -2.27
N THR A 321 7.10 -23.76 -3.51
CA THR A 321 6.62 -22.52 -4.13
C THR A 321 5.16 -22.64 -4.53
N PRO A 322 4.28 -21.71 -4.09
CA PRO A 322 2.89 -21.67 -4.55
C PRO A 322 2.79 -21.42 -6.05
N LEU A 323 1.84 -22.09 -6.70
CA LEU A 323 1.62 -21.95 -8.15
C LEU A 323 1.30 -20.51 -8.57
N ASP A 324 0.46 -19.80 -7.80
CA ASP A 324 -0.01 -18.44 -8.09
C ASP A 324 0.78 -17.37 -7.32
N THR A 325 2.09 -17.55 -7.18
CA THR A 325 2.94 -16.53 -6.52
C THR A 325 2.94 -15.23 -7.32
N GLU A 326 2.54 -14.12 -6.69
CA GLU A 326 2.56 -12.80 -7.29
C GLU A 326 3.25 -11.75 -6.42
N ALA A 327 3.85 -10.75 -7.07
CA ALA A 327 4.34 -9.57 -6.40
C ALA A 327 3.17 -8.71 -5.90
N PRO A 328 3.37 -7.90 -4.85
CA PRO A 328 2.39 -6.89 -4.45
C PRO A 328 1.97 -6.02 -5.65
N TRP A 329 0.73 -5.53 -5.65
CA TRP A 329 0.12 -4.88 -6.84
C TRP A 329 0.96 -3.74 -7.44
N TYR A 330 1.69 -3.01 -6.61
CA TYR A 330 2.58 -1.91 -7.00
C TYR A 330 3.90 -2.36 -7.66
N PHE A 331 4.20 -3.67 -7.64
CA PHE A 331 5.30 -4.31 -8.37
C PHE A 331 4.84 -5.27 -9.47
N LEU A 332 3.53 -5.49 -9.65
CA LEU A 332 3.03 -6.34 -10.74
C LEU A 332 3.49 -5.87 -12.12
N TRP A 333 3.67 -4.57 -12.35
CA TRP A 333 4.20 -4.06 -13.62
C TRP A 333 5.63 -4.57 -13.89
N LEU A 334 6.43 -4.74 -12.84
CA LEU A 334 7.79 -5.28 -12.95
C LEU A 334 7.75 -6.79 -13.22
N GLN A 335 6.86 -7.51 -12.55
CA GLN A 335 6.62 -8.93 -12.84
C GLN A 335 6.10 -9.15 -14.28
N GLY A 336 5.21 -8.30 -14.78
CA GLY A 336 4.73 -8.37 -16.15
C GLY A 336 5.83 -8.07 -17.16
N LEU A 337 6.71 -7.11 -16.85
CA LEU A 337 7.87 -6.79 -17.68
C LEU A 337 8.84 -7.99 -17.77
N LEU A 338 9.05 -8.71 -16.67
CA LEU A 338 9.89 -9.92 -16.64
C LEU A 338 9.39 -11.04 -17.57
N LYS A 339 8.08 -11.12 -17.81
CA LYS A 339 7.50 -12.12 -18.73
C LYS A 339 7.78 -11.82 -20.21
N LEU A 340 8.30 -10.63 -20.53
CA LEU A 340 8.51 -10.19 -21.92
C LEU A 340 9.86 -10.60 -22.52
N GLY A 341 10.82 -11.04 -21.73
CA GLY A 341 12.13 -11.40 -22.27
C GLY A 341 13.19 -11.62 -21.20
N ASP A 342 14.42 -11.27 -21.55
CA ASP A 342 15.60 -11.51 -20.71
C ASP A 342 15.46 -10.85 -19.31
N PRO A 343 15.68 -11.61 -18.21
CA PRO A 343 15.54 -11.09 -16.85
C PRO A 343 16.50 -9.95 -16.49
N VAL A 344 17.69 -9.87 -17.08
CA VAL A 344 18.63 -8.76 -16.81
C VAL A 344 18.10 -7.48 -17.46
N LEU A 345 17.71 -7.57 -18.73
CA LEU A 345 17.17 -6.44 -19.47
C LEU A 345 15.86 -5.94 -18.84
N MET A 346 14.90 -6.84 -18.63
CA MET A 346 13.55 -6.50 -18.18
C MET A 346 13.47 -6.25 -16.67
N GLY A 347 14.27 -6.95 -15.88
CA GLY A 347 14.26 -6.86 -14.41
C GLY A 347 15.19 -5.82 -13.82
N VAL A 348 16.29 -5.47 -14.51
CA VAL A 348 17.32 -4.55 -13.99
C VAL A 348 17.44 -3.31 -14.84
N ILE A 349 17.73 -3.45 -16.14
CA ILE A 349 18.09 -2.32 -17.00
C ILE A 349 16.88 -1.41 -17.22
N VAL A 350 15.75 -1.94 -17.70
CA VAL A 350 14.56 -1.14 -18.02
C VAL A 350 13.99 -0.42 -16.78
N PRO A 351 13.80 -1.06 -15.61
CA PRO A 351 13.38 -0.38 -14.39
C PRO A 351 14.36 0.70 -13.94
N THR A 352 15.67 0.44 -14.02
CA THR A 352 16.69 1.43 -13.68
C THR A 352 16.60 2.64 -14.59
N LEU A 353 16.45 2.43 -15.91
CA LEU A 353 16.25 3.52 -16.87
C LEU A 353 14.95 4.28 -16.63
N PHE A 354 13.87 3.60 -16.22
CA PHE A 354 12.60 4.23 -15.87
C PHE A 354 12.76 5.21 -14.69
N PHE A 355 13.39 4.78 -13.59
CA PHE A 355 13.65 5.66 -12.45
C PHE A 355 14.69 6.74 -12.76
N ALA A 356 15.73 6.42 -13.55
CA ALA A 356 16.70 7.42 -14.03
C ALA A 356 16.03 8.50 -14.88
N LEU A 357 15.08 8.12 -15.73
CA LEU A 357 14.27 9.06 -16.50
C LEU A 357 13.43 9.94 -15.58
N LEU A 358 12.80 9.38 -14.55
CA LEU A 358 12.08 10.19 -13.54
C LEU A 358 13.00 11.23 -12.89
N PHE A 359 14.22 10.86 -12.49
CA PHE A 359 15.19 11.84 -11.99
C PHE A 359 15.54 12.91 -13.02
N ALA A 360 15.63 12.54 -14.30
CA ALA A 360 16.00 13.44 -15.38
C ALA A 360 14.86 14.35 -15.89
N VAL A 361 13.59 14.06 -15.55
CA VAL A 361 12.40 14.79 -16.04
C VAL A 361 12.55 16.32 -15.98
N PRO A 362 12.96 16.95 -14.85
CA PRO A 362 13.07 18.41 -14.78
C PRO A 362 14.12 19.00 -15.71
N TYR A 363 15.10 18.21 -16.13
CA TYR A 363 16.24 18.63 -16.95
C TYR A 363 15.99 18.37 -18.45
N ILE A 364 15.17 17.36 -18.77
CA ILE A 364 14.79 17.02 -20.14
C ILE A 364 13.59 17.86 -20.62
N ASP A 365 12.60 18.12 -19.75
CA ASP A 365 11.43 18.91 -20.10
C ASP A 365 11.74 20.42 -20.10
N ARG A 366 12.30 20.91 -21.21
CA ARG A 366 12.68 22.31 -21.46
C ARG A 366 11.51 23.27 -21.68
N ASN A 367 10.27 22.78 -21.77
CA ASN A 367 9.12 23.65 -22.00
C ASN A 367 8.91 24.60 -20.81
N PRO A 368 8.86 25.94 -20.98
CA PRO A 368 8.74 26.86 -19.86
C PRO A 368 7.33 26.88 -19.23
N HIS A 369 6.31 26.43 -19.97
CA HIS A 369 4.92 26.45 -19.53
C HIS A 369 4.57 25.28 -18.61
N ARG A 370 3.54 25.48 -17.79
CA ARG A 370 2.92 24.46 -16.92
C ARG A 370 1.54 24.03 -17.40
N LEU A 371 0.85 24.87 -18.17
CA LEU A 371 -0.46 24.55 -18.73
C LEU A 371 -0.40 23.28 -19.59
N ALA A 372 -1.29 22.31 -19.33
CA ALA A 372 -1.34 21.03 -20.03
C ALA A 372 -1.48 21.21 -21.56
N ARG A 373 -2.33 22.14 -22.01
CA ARG A 373 -2.52 22.48 -23.43
C ARG A 373 -1.24 22.97 -24.13
N LYS A 374 -0.33 23.59 -23.36
CA LYS A 374 0.97 24.07 -23.87
C LYS A 374 2.08 23.02 -23.75
N ARG A 375 1.78 21.82 -23.22
CA ARG A 375 2.73 20.70 -23.01
C ARG A 375 2.21 19.37 -23.60
N PRO A 376 1.69 19.33 -24.84
CA PRO A 376 1.00 18.15 -25.36
C PRO A 376 1.89 16.89 -25.35
N ILE A 377 3.19 17.03 -25.67
CA ILE A 377 4.14 15.92 -25.66
C ILE A 377 4.34 15.35 -24.25
N ALA A 378 4.59 16.20 -23.25
CA ALA A 378 4.79 15.73 -21.87
C ALA A 378 3.53 15.05 -21.31
N ILE A 379 2.35 15.60 -21.59
CA ILE A 379 1.06 15.01 -21.21
C ILE A 379 0.87 13.66 -21.90
N PHE A 380 1.11 13.59 -23.21
CA PHE A 380 1.02 12.34 -23.97
C PHE A 380 1.95 11.26 -23.41
N LEU A 381 3.23 11.56 -23.18
CA LEU A 381 4.19 10.63 -22.61
C LEU A 381 3.77 10.15 -21.21
N GLY A 382 3.22 11.05 -20.38
CA GLY A 382 2.70 10.69 -19.06
C GLY A 382 1.52 9.72 -19.15
N LEU A 383 0.56 9.99 -20.04
CA LEU A 383 -0.61 9.13 -20.24
C LEU A 383 -0.23 7.77 -20.82
N VAL A 384 0.67 7.75 -21.82
CA VAL A 384 1.21 6.49 -22.37
C VAL A 384 1.90 5.69 -21.28
N THR A 385 2.70 6.34 -20.42
CA THR A 385 3.36 5.66 -19.29
C THR A 385 2.34 5.01 -18.36
N VAL A 386 1.24 5.71 -18.02
CA VAL A 386 0.17 5.14 -17.19
C VAL A 386 -0.47 3.92 -17.86
N VAL A 387 -0.77 3.99 -19.16
CA VAL A 387 -1.34 2.87 -19.92
C VAL A 387 -0.37 1.68 -19.96
N VAL A 388 0.91 1.93 -20.24
CA VAL A 388 1.94 0.88 -20.26
C VAL A 388 2.07 0.22 -18.90
N LEU A 389 2.14 1.00 -17.81
CA LEU A 389 2.19 0.44 -16.46
C LEU A 389 0.94 -0.37 -16.13
N ALA A 390 -0.26 0.07 -16.53
CA ALA A 390 -1.50 -0.68 -16.31
C ALA A 390 -1.52 -2.01 -17.08
N VAL A 391 -1.08 -2.00 -18.34
CA VAL A 391 -0.95 -3.22 -19.16
C VAL A 391 0.08 -4.17 -18.55
N LEU A 392 1.25 -3.67 -18.16
CA LEU A 392 2.27 -4.48 -17.51
C LEU A 392 1.78 -5.04 -16.16
N THR A 393 1.04 -4.26 -15.37
CA THR A 393 0.42 -4.73 -14.13
C THR A 393 -0.54 -5.90 -14.40
N TYR A 394 -1.39 -5.80 -15.43
CA TYR A 394 -2.25 -6.91 -15.82
C TYR A 394 -1.43 -8.14 -16.26
N MET A 395 -0.38 -7.94 -17.06
CA MET A 395 0.52 -9.02 -17.50
C MET A 395 1.29 -9.65 -16.33
N GLY A 396 1.49 -8.90 -15.23
CA GLY A 396 2.10 -9.40 -14.01
C GLY A 396 1.30 -10.47 -13.30
N THR A 397 -0.02 -10.48 -13.46
CA THR A 397 -0.91 -11.44 -12.78
C THR A 397 -0.57 -12.89 -13.11
N PRO A 398 -0.77 -13.86 -12.19
CA PRO A 398 -0.46 -15.27 -12.42
C PRO A 398 -1.15 -15.87 -13.66
N GLY A 399 -2.35 -15.39 -14.00
CA GLY A 399 -3.10 -15.90 -15.14
C GLY A 399 -2.51 -15.53 -16.52
N TYR A 400 -1.65 -14.51 -16.61
CA TYR A 400 -1.11 -14.07 -17.89
C TYR A 400 0.25 -14.73 -18.19
N GLY A 401 0.34 -15.42 -19.33
CA GLY A 401 1.62 -15.90 -19.88
C GLY A 401 2.29 -17.04 -19.11
N ILE A 402 1.59 -17.69 -18.17
CA ILE A 402 2.08 -18.88 -17.45
C ILE A 402 1.41 -20.13 -18.04
N GLU A 403 2.20 -21.02 -18.63
CA GLU A 403 1.72 -22.31 -19.10
C GLU A 403 1.67 -23.30 -17.92
N THR A 404 0.45 -23.59 -17.45
CA THR A 404 0.19 -24.61 -16.44
C THR A 404 -0.62 -25.74 -17.07
N PRO A 405 -0.32 -27.03 -16.76
CA PRO A 405 -1.17 -28.13 -17.19
C PRO A 405 -2.64 -27.86 -16.85
N ALA A 406 -3.55 -28.07 -17.81
CA ALA A 406 -4.96 -27.71 -17.65
C ALA A 406 -5.59 -28.37 -16.41
N ALA A 407 -5.26 -29.63 -16.13
CA ALA A 407 -5.72 -30.33 -14.93
C ALA A 407 -5.28 -29.62 -13.64
N THR A 408 -4.04 -29.15 -13.57
CA THR A 408 -3.50 -28.41 -12.43
C THR A 408 -4.19 -27.06 -12.27
N ARG A 409 -4.34 -26.29 -13.34
CA ARG A 409 -5.03 -24.98 -13.31
C ARG A 409 -6.49 -25.10 -12.87
N ILE A 410 -7.23 -26.08 -13.41
CA ILE A 410 -8.65 -26.28 -13.07
C ILE A 410 -8.81 -26.58 -11.57
N ILE A 411 -7.96 -27.45 -11.02
CA ILE A 411 -8.01 -27.79 -9.60
C ILE A 411 -7.52 -26.61 -8.74
N GLN A 412 -6.51 -25.86 -9.17
CA GLN A 412 -6.05 -24.64 -8.50
C GLN A 412 -7.15 -23.58 -8.44
N ASP A 413 -7.87 -23.33 -9.54
CA ASP A 413 -8.98 -22.36 -9.57
C ASP A 413 -10.14 -22.75 -8.66
N LEU A 414 -10.34 -24.05 -8.47
CA LEU A 414 -11.38 -24.61 -7.61
C LEU A 414 -10.99 -24.53 -6.12
N ALA A 415 -9.74 -24.86 -5.83
CA ALA A 415 -9.16 -24.90 -4.50
C ALA A 415 -7.69 -24.45 -4.60
N PRO A 416 -7.41 -23.15 -4.43
CA PRO A 416 -6.07 -22.60 -4.58
C PRO A 416 -5.18 -23.02 -3.42
N GLU A 417 -3.86 -23.08 -3.66
CA GLU A 417 -2.85 -23.42 -2.64
C GLU A 417 -2.95 -22.47 -1.46
N GLU A 418 -3.05 -21.20 -1.79
CA GLU A 418 -3.19 -20.11 -0.84
C GLU A 418 -4.42 -19.27 -1.16
N GLY A 419 -4.98 -18.62 -0.14
CA GLY A 419 -6.24 -17.86 -0.25
C GLY A 419 -7.51 -18.70 -0.21
N ILE A 420 -8.63 -18.12 -0.68
CA ILE A 420 -9.97 -18.69 -0.57
C ILE A 420 -10.49 -19.06 -1.96
N GLY A 421 -10.67 -20.37 -2.19
CA GLY A 421 -11.27 -20.89 -3.41
C GLY A 421 -12.78 -21.11 -3.34
N PRO A 422 -13.45 -21.29 -4.50
CA PRO A 422 -14.86 -21.67 -4.58
C PRO A 422 -15.23 -22.86 -3.70
N LEU A 423 -14.37 -23.87 -3.60
CA LEU A 423 -14.63 -25.06 -2.79
C LEU A 423 -14.74 -24.75 -1.28
N ARG A 424 -13.92 -23.81 -0.78
CA ARG A 424 -13.91 -23.42 0.64
C ARG A 424 -15.17 -22.63 1.01
N ALA A 425 -15.75 -21.91 0.05
CA ALA A 425 -16.96 -21.11 0.20
C ALA A 425 -18.25 -21.93 0.33
N ILE A 426 -18.25 -23.19 -0.10
CA ILE A 426 -19.41 -24.09 0.03
C ILE A 426 -19.74 -24.26 1.53
N PRO A 427 -20.99 -24.07 1.98
CA PRO A 427 -21.38 -24.36 3.36
C PRO A 427 -21.13 -25.82 3.75
N PHE A 428 -20.73 -26.09 5.00
CA PHE A 428 -20.41 -27.45 5.44
C PHE A 428 -21.57 -28.42 5.24
N ASP A 429 -22.80 -27.99 5.53
CA ASP A 429 -24.04 -28.75 5.32
C ASP A 429 -24.29 -29.14 3.85
N GLN A 430 -23.79 -28.35 2.90
CA GLN A 430 -23.94 -28.59 1.47
C GLN A 430 -22.82 -29.47 0.87
N LEU A 431 -21.74 -29.73 1.59
CA LEU A 431 -20.65 -30.62 1.14
C LEU A 431 -21.01 -32.10 1.28
N VAL A 432 -22.09 -32.56 0.65
CA VAL A 432 -22.60 -33.93 0.83
C VAL A 432 -21.52 -34.97 0.44
N PRO A 433 -21.28 -36.02 1.26
CA PRO A 433 -20.37 -37.09 0.89
C PRO A 433 -20.85 -37.85 -0.34
N GLY A 434 -19.94 -38.15 -1.25
CA GLY A 434 -20.27 -38.78 -2.52
C GLY A 434 -19.14 -38.69 -3.54
N VAL A 435 -19.34 -39.36 -4.67
CA VAL A 435 -18.45 -39.28 -5.84
C VAL A 435 -19.22 -38.61 -6.96
N TYR A 436 -18.73 -37.46 -7.40
CA TYR A 436 -19.36 -36.64 -8.43
C TYR A 436 -18.50 -36.67 -9.68
N GLU A 437 -18.99 -37.24 -10.77
CA GLU A 437 -18.24 -37.47 -12.01
C GLU A 437 -18.74 -36.58 -13.14
N VAL A 438 -17.80 -35.90 -13.82
CA VAL A 438 -18.10 -35.01 -14.95
C VAL A 438 -18.75 -35.82 -16.07
N GLY A 439 -19.90 -35.33 -16.56
CA GLY A 439 -20.69 -36.00 -17.60
C GLY A 439 -21.65 -37.09 -17.11
N LYS A 440 -21.63 -37.45 -15.81
CA LYS A 440 -22.58 -38.40 -15.21
C LYS A 440 -23.46 -37.77 -14.14
N THR A 441 -22.89 -36.93 -13.29
CA THR A 441 -23.62 -36.24 -12.23
C THR A 441 -24.29 -34.99 -12.78
N ASP A 442 -25.60 -34.82 -12.57
CA ASP A 442 -26.30 -33.57 -12.88
C ASP A 442 -26.05 -32.54 -11.75
N PRO A 443 -25.43 -31.39 -12.05
CA PRO A 443 -25.22 -30.34 -11.05
C PRO A 443 -26.51 -29.78 -10.43
N GLN A 444 -27.66 -29.89 -11.11
CA GLN A 444 -28.95 -29.39 -10.60
C GLN A 444 -29.54 -30.27 -9.48
N GLU A 445 -29.11 -31.52 -9.39
CA GLU A 445 -29.52 -32.45 -8.33
C GLU A 445 -28.69 -32.27 -7.04
N LEU A 446 -27.60 -31.51 -7.11
CA LEU A 446 -26.72 -31.24 -5.96
C LEU A 446 -27.23 -30.06 -5.13
N PRO A 447 -26.83 -29.96 -3.85
CA PRO A 447 -27.04 -28.76 -3.05
C PRO A 447 -26.54 -27.51 -3.77
N PRO A 448 -27.21 -26.34 -3.64
CA PRO A 448 -27.01 -25.20 -4.55
C PRO A 448 -25.55 -24.76 -4.75
N GLU A 449 -24.77 -24.60 -3.67
CA GLU A 449 -23.38 -24.16 -3.76
C GLU A 449 -22.46 -25.27 -4.26
N LEU A 450 -22.69 -26.51 -3.85
CA LEU A 450 -21.94 -27.66 -4.36
C LEU A 450 -22.21 -27.86 -5.87
N GLY A 451 -23.47 -27.76 -6.28
CA GLY A 451 -23.90 -27.81 -7.68
C GLY A 451 -23.27 -26.71 -8.52
N ARG A 452 -23.25 -25.46 -8.02
CA ARG A 452 -22.60 -24.32 -8.70
C ARG A 452 -21.10 -24.55 -8.90
N VAL A 453 -20.42 -25.00 -7.85
CA VAL A 453 -18.97 -25.27 -7.89
C VAL A 453 -18.67 -26.46 -8.81
N PHE A 454 -19.45 -27.54 -8.74
CA PHE A 454 -19.29 -28.70 -9.60
C PHE A 454 -19.62 -28.40 -11.07
N ALA A 455 -20.64 -27.57 -11.34
CA ALA A 455 -20.95 -27.10 -12.69
C ALA A 455 -19.77 -26.34 -13.30
N THR A 456 -19.16 -25.43 -12.52
CA THR A 456 -17.96 -24.68 -12.96
C THR A 456 -16.78 -25.62 -13.23
N PHE A 457 -16.58 -26.64 -12.39
CA PHE A 457 -15.56 -27.66 -12.59
C PHE A 457 -15.81 -28.47 -13.87
N SER A 458 -17.05 -28.93 -14.08
CA SER A 458 -17.49 -29.69 -15.24
C SER A 458 -17.33 -28.90 -16.55
N GLU A 459 -17.73 -27.63 -16.56
CA GLU A 459 -17.58 -26.73 -17.69
C GLU A 459 -16.10 -26.57 -18.08
N ARG A 460 -15.24 -26.23 -17.11
CA ARG A 460 -13.81 -26.03 -17.36
C ARG A 460 -13.10 -27.30 -17.84
N VAL A 461 -13.46 -28.47 -17.30
CA VAL A 461 -12.93 -29.75 -17.77
C VAL A 461 -13.38 -30.01 -19.22
N SER A 462 -14.65 -29.77 -19.52
CA SER A 462 -15.22 -29.98 -20.86
C SER A 462 -14.60 -29.04 -21.90
N GLU A 463 -14.40 -27.77 -21.54
CA GLU A 463 -13.72 -26.79 -22.38
C GLU A 463 -12.25 -27.18 -22.64
N ALA A 464 -11.53 -27.59 -21.60
CA ALA A 464 -10.14 -28.02 -21.75
C ALA A 464 -10.01 -29.30 -22.60
N ALA A 465 -10.96 -30.23 -22.48
CA ALA A 465 -11.05 -31.41 -23.34
C ALA A 465 -11.34 -31.03 -24.79
N ALA A 466 -12.29 -30.12 -25.03
CA ALA A 466 -12.63 -29.63 -26.37
C ALA A 466 -11.46 -28.89 -27.05
N GLN A 467 -10.61 -28.22 -26.27
CA GLN A 467 -9.37 -27.59 -26.74
C GLN A 467 -8.21 -28.59 -26.95
N GLY A 468 -8.43 -29.89 -26.73
CA GLY A 468 -7.41 -30.93 -26.85
C GLY A 468 -6.35 -30.93 -25.74
N LYS A 469 -6.55 -30.14 -24.67
CA LYS A 469 -5.60 -30.07 -23.54
C LYS A 469 -5.75 -31.24 -22.57
N LEU A 470 -6.93 -31.84 -22.51
CA LEU A 470 -7.25 -33.02 -21.68
C LEU A 470 -7.95 -34.09 -22.53
N PRO A 471 -7.25 -34.79 -23.43
CA PRO A 471 -7.88 -35.85 -24.21
C PRO A 471 -8.19 -37.05 -23.32
N GLU A 472 -9.30 -37.73 -23.66
CA GLU A 472 -9.81 -38.89 -22.91
C GLU A 472 -9.99 -38.64 -21.41
N VAL A 473 -10.37 -37.42 -21.02
CA VAL A 473 -10.40 -37.01 -19.61
C VAL A 473 -11.43 -37.78 -18.79
N GLN A 474 -11.05 -38.12 -17.55
CA GLN A 474 -11.96 -38.57 -16.50
C GLN A 474 -11.74 -37.65 -15.29
N ALA A 475 -12.78 -36.93 -14.89
CA ALA A 475 -12.69 -35.95 -13.82
C ALA A 475 -13.78 -36.20 -12.78
N VAL A 476 -13.37 -36.21 -11.51
CA VAL A 476 -14.25 -36.49 -10.37
C VAL A 476 -13.96 -35.54 -9.21
N ILE A 477 -14.99 -35.25 -8.41
CA ILE A 477 -14.85 -34.69 -7.07
C ILE A 477 -15.34 -35.75 -6.09
N VAL A 478 -14.44 -36.18 -5.20
CA VAL A 478 -14.77 -37.14 -4.14
C VAL A 478 -14.89 -36.40 -2.82
N ILE A 479 -16.03 -36.53 -2.14
CA ILE A 479 -16.25 -35.96 -0.80
C ILE A 479 -16.45 -37.10 0.19
N GLU A 480 -15.63 -37.12 1.23
CA GLU A 480 -15.63 -38.16 2.27
C GLU A 480 -15.81 -37.51 3.64
N ASP A 481 -16.62 -38.13 4.50
CA ASP A 481 -16.62 -37.82 5.93
C ASP A 481 -15.33 -38.41 6.53
N TRP A 482 -14.37 -37.54 6.81
CA TRP A 482 -13.03 -37.94 7.25
C TRP A 482 -12.95 -38.09 8.77
N GLN A 483 -13.51 -37.12 9.50
CA GLN A 483 -13.68 -37.15 10.95
C GLN A 483 -14.98 -36.44 11.32
N ALA A 484 -15.35 -36.48 12.61
CA ALA A 484 -16.44 -35.64 13.12
C ALA A 484 -16.18 -34.19 12.72
N ASP A 485 -17.16 -33.57 12.07
CA ASP A 485 -17.13 -32.17 11.64
C ASP A 485 -16.01 -31.80 10.64
N LEU A 486 -15.39 -32.80 10.01
CA LEU A 486 -14.32 -32.61 9.02
C LEU A 486 -14.58 -33.46 7.76
N ARG A 487 -14.69 -32.78 6.62
CA ARG A 487 -14.84 -33.43 5.31
C ARG A 487 -13.55 -33.33 4.50
N LYS A 488 -13.17 -34.43 3.87
CA LYS A 488 -12.08 -34.48 2.90
C LYS A 488 -12.67 -34.38 1.51
N VAL A 489 -12.26 -33.38 0.75
CA VAL A 489 -12.67 -33.16 -0.63
C VAL A 489 -11.47 -33.35 -1.55
N THR A 490 -11.59 -34.25 -2.51
CA THR A 490 -10.53 -34.61 -3.46
C THR A 490 -11.02 -34.44 -4.89
N PRO A 491 -10.84 -33.25 -5.50
CA PRO A 491 -10.92 -33.13 -6.94
C PRO A 491 -9.75 -33.87 -7.59
N ARG A 492 -10.06 -34.70 -8.58
CA ARG A 492 -9.10 -35.53 -9.31
C ARG A 492 -9.41 -35.48 -10.80
N ILE A 493 -8.38 -35.25 -11.61
CA ILE A 493 -8.46 -35.27 -13.07
C ILE A 493 -7.43 -36.27 -13.58
N LEU A 494 -7.88 -37.26 -14.34
CA LEU A 494 -7.05 -38.19 -15.09
C LEU A 494 -7.18 -37.88 -16.57
N TRP A 495 -6.08 -37.80 -17.30
CA TRP A 495 -6.07 -37.56 -18.75
C TRP A 495 -4.92 -38.28 -19.42
N THR A 496 -5.00 -38.47 -20.73
CA THR A 496 -3.86 -38.93 -21.54
C THR A 496 -3.04 -37.68 -21.93
N ASP A 497 -1.76 -37.62 -21.59
CA ASP A 497 -0.93 -36.47 -21.93
C ASP A 497 -0.75 -36.36 -23.45
N PRO A 498 -1.15 -35.25 -24.10
CA PRO A 498 -1.04 -35.09 -25.55
C PRO A 498 0.39 -35.24 -26.09
N GLN A 499 1.40 -34.92 -25.28
CA GLN A 499 2.81 -34.94 -25.72
C GLN A 499 3.46 -36.32 -25.56
N SER A 500 3.24 -36.97 -24.43
CA SER A 500 3.88 -38.26 -24.11
C SER A 500 3.02 -39.48 -24.41
N GLY A 501 1.70 -39.32 -24.55
CA GLY A 501 0.75 -40.43 -24.66
C GLY A 501 0.55 -41.20 -23.34
N GLU A 502 1.20 -40.79 -22.25
CA GLU A 502 1.07 -41.44 -20.94
C GLU A 502 -0.19 -41.00 -20.21
N ARG A 503 -0.76 -41.90 -19.41
CA ARG A 503 -1.89 -41.58 -18.54
C ARG A 503 -1.40 -40.82 -17.31
N LYS A 504 -1.79 -39.55 -17.18
CA LYS A 504 -1.45 -38.68 -16.05
C LYS A 504 -2.66 -38.46 -15.14
N THR A 505 -2.36 -38.21 -13.88
CA THR A 505 -3.35 -37.88 -12.85
C THR A 505 -2.87 -36.68 -12.07
N TYR A 506 -3.78 -35.75 -11.81
CA TYR A 506 -3.57 -34.67 -10.85
C TYR A 506 -4.72 -34.69 -9.86
N GLU A 507 -4.39 -34.67 -8.57
CA GLU A 507 -5.35 -34.60 -7.50
C GLU A 507 -4.84 -33.73 -6.37
N ARG A 508 -5.78 -33.23 -5.57
CA ARG A 508 -5.45 -32.48 -4.37
C ARG A 508 -6.39 -32.86 -3.24
N HIS A 509 -5.86 -33.01 -2.04
CA HIS A 509 -6.68 -33.23 -0.85
C HIS A 509 -6.92 -31.91 -0.15
N ILE A 510 -8.19 -31.58 0.07
CA ILE A 510 -8.61 -30.40 0.82
C ILE A 510 -9.43 -30.86 2.01
N PHE A 511 -9.09 -30.37 3.20
CA PHE A 511 -9.79 -30.68 4.44
C PHE A 511 -10.62 -29.48 4.87
N LEU A 512 -11.93 -29.67 5.00
CA LEU A 512 -12.89 -28.61 5.25
C LEU A 512 -13.65 -28.88 6.55
N HIS A 513 -13.26 -28.18 7.63
CA HIS A 513 -13.92 -28.28 8.94
C HIS A 513 -15.24 -27.52 8.98
N ARG A 514 -16.19 -27.93 9.83
CA ARG A 514 -17.51 -27.27 9.99
C ARG A 514 -17.37 -25.81 10.41
N ASP A 515 -16.51 -25.54 11.38
CA ASP A 515 -16.31 -24.22 11.98
C ASP A 515 -15.26 -23.36 11.26
N ARG A 516 -14.93 -23.69 10.00
CA ARG A 516 -13.95 -22.91 9.24
C ARG A 516 -14.46 -21.48 9.00
N PRO A 517 -13.57 -20.46 9.05
CA PRO A 517 -13.90 -19.14 8.55
C PRO A 517 -14.21 -19.23 7.05
N ARG A 518 -15.33 -18.62 6.65
CA ARG A 518 -15.87 -18.62 5.28
C ARG A 518 -15.48 -17.38 4.47
N LYS A 519 -14.77 -16.44 5.11
CA LYS A 519 -14.27 -15.18 4.57
C LYS A 519 -12.82 -15.02 4.94
#